data_AF-A0A963XC09-F1
#
_entry.id   AF-A0A963XC09-F1
#
_cell.length_a   1.000
_cell.length_b   1.000
_cell.length_c   1.000
_cell.angle_alpha   90.00
_cell.angle_beta   90.00
_cell.angle_gamma   90.00
#
_symmetry.space_group_name_H-M   'P 1'
#
loop_
_entity.id
_entity.type
_entity.pdbx_description
1 polymer ?
#
loop_
_entity_poly.entity_id
_entity_poly.type
_entity_poly.pdbx_seq_one_letter_code
_entity_poly.pdbx_strand_id
1 'polypeptide(L)'
;MAAHKLDRVLKDVRACTLCAAHLPLGPRPVLRASPGARILIVGQAPGTKVHESGVPWNDRSGDRLREWLRVDRDTFYDERRIAIVPMGFCY
;
A
#
# COMPACT_ATOMS: atom_id res chain seq x y z
N MET A 1 15.08 -16.88 4.83
CA MET A 1 14.73 -16.54 6.24
C MET A 1 14.06 -15.16 6.39
N ALA A 2 14.57 -14.07 5.81
CA ALA A 2 13.92 -12.75 5.88
C ALA A 2 12.64 -12.62 5.04
N ALA A 3 12.63 -13.16 3.81
CA ALA A 3 11.46 -13.15 2.93
C ALA A 3 10.22 -13.81 3.59
N HIS A 4 10.41 -14.98 4.20
CA HIS A 4 9.34 -15.69 4.91
C HIS A 4 8.77 -14.90 6.11
N LYS A 5 9.60 -14.07 6.77
CA LYS A 5 9.14 -13.19 7.86
C LYS A 5 8.28 -12.06 7.31
N LEU A 6 8.70 -11.42 6.21
CA LEU A 6 7.91 -10.35 5.59
C LEU A 6 6.58 -10.88 5.05
N ASP A 7 6.58 -12.02 4.36
CA ASP A 7 5.36 -12.62 3.81
C ASP A 7 4.32 -12.93 4.90
N ARG A 8 4.79 -13.42 6.06
CA ARG A 8 3.93 -13.63 7.23
C ARG A 8 3.31 -12.32 7.72
N VAL A 9 4.12 -11.29 7.95
CA VAL A 9 3.62 -9.98 8.41
C VAL A 9 2.64 -9.38 7.39
N LEU A 10 2.92 -9.46 6.10
CA LEU A 10 2.01 -8.96 5.07
C LEU A 10 0.70 -9.73 5.04
N LYS A 11 0.72 -11.04 5.29
CA LYS A 11 -0.49 -11.85 5.42
C LYS A 11 -1.32 -11.39 6.64
N ASP A 12 -0.67 -11.19 7.78
CA ASP A 12 -1.34 -10.76 9.01
C ASP A 12 -1.95 -9.36 8.85
N VAL A 13 -1.22 -8.41 8.24
CA VAL A 13 -1.74 -7.06 7.96
C VAL A 13 -2.93 -7.12 7.02
N ARG A 14 -2.88 -7.93 5.95
CA ARG A 14 -4.00 -8.06 5.00
C ARG A 14 -5.24 -8.71 5.61
N ALA A 15 -5.09 -9.48 6.67
CA ALA A 15 -6.19 -10.09 7.42
C ALA A 15 -6.67 -9.24 8.61
N CYS A 16 -6.08 -8.06 8.84
CA CYS A 16 -6.39 -7.23 10.01
C CYS A 16 -7.83 -6.71 9.98
N THR A 17 -8.55 -6.93 11.10
CA THR A 17 -9.91 -6.43 11.32
C THR A 17 -10.05 -5.56 12.57
N LEU A 18 -8.92 -5.18 13.20
CA LEU A 18 -8.90 -4.53 14.52
C LEU A 18 -9.78 -3.27 14.61
N CYS A 19 -9.82 -2.47 13.54
CA CYS A 19 -10.57 -1.22 13.51
C CYS A 19 -12.02 -1.37 12.98
N ALA A 20 -12.54 -2.59 12.78
CA ALA A 20 -13.83 -2.81 12.11
C ALA A 20 -14.99 -1.98 12.68
N ALA A 21 -15.04 -1.77 14.00
CA ALA A 21 -16.06 -0.96 14.67
C ALA A 21 -16.00 0.54 14.34
N HIS A 22 -14.89 1.02 13.76
CA HIS A 22 -14.61 2.44 13.51
C HIS A 22 -14.50 2.78 12.02
N LEU A 23 -14.55 1.79 11.13
CA LEU A 23 -14.39 1.97 9.69
C LEU A 23 -15.75 1.80 9.00
N PRO A 24 -16.42 2.88 8.54
CA PRO A 24 -17.76 2.80 7.95
C PRO A 24 -17.84 1.91 6.70
N LEU A 25 -16.73 1.77 5.97
CA LEU A 25 -16.61 0.91 4.78
C LEU A 25 -15.95 -0.44 5.10
N GLY A 26 -15.72 -0.73 6.38
CA GLY A 26 -15.07 -1.94 6.86
C GLY A 26 -13.54 -1.96 6.63
N PRO A 27 -12.83 -2.92 7.25
CA PRO A 27 -11.40 -3.08 7.06
C PRO A 27 -11.07 -3.54 5.64
N ARG A 28 -10.18 -2.79 4.98
CA ARG A 28 -9.54 -3.23 3.74
C ARG A 28 -8.09 -2.73 3.72
N PRO A 29 -7.17 -3.46 4.38
CA PRO A 29 -5.76 -3.08 4.45
C PRO A 29 -5.12 -3.01 3.05
N VAL A 30 -4.61 -1.84 2.65
CA VAL A 30 -3.97 -1.61 1.35
C VAL A 30 -2.49 -1.25 1.52
N LEU A 31 -1.62 -2.15 1.09
CA LEU A 31 -0.17 -1.97 1.07
C LEU A 31 0.49 -2.95 0.07
N ARG A 32 1.70 -2.60 -0.39
CA ARG A 32 2.53 -3.46 -1.24
C ARG A 32 3.98 -3.41 -0.78
N ALA A 33 4.60 -4.56 -0.61
CA ALA A 33 6.01 -4.65 -0.24
C ALA A 33 6.57 -5.99 -0.67
N SER A 34 7.83 -5.98 -1.07
CA SER A 34 8.60 -7.19 -1.41
C SER A 34 9.98 -7.10 -0.76
N PRO A 35 10.61 -8.24 -0.41
CA PRO A 35 12.00 -8.24 0.05
C PRO A 35 12.98 -7.66 -0.98
N GLY A 36 12.60 -7.63 -2.26
CA GLY A 36 13.42 -7.07 -3.33
C GLY A 36 13.35 -5.55 -3.45
N ALA A 37 12.33 -4.90 -2.86
CA ALA A 37 12.12 -3.46 -2.99
C ALA A 37 13.33 -2.68 -2.45
N ARG A 38 13.83 -1.75 -3.26
CA ARG A 38 14.98 -0.90 -2.90
C ARG A 38 14.57 0.48 -2.41
N ILE A 39 13.33 0.87 -2.69
CA ILE A 39 12.74 2.15 -2.30
C ILE A 39 11.48 1.86 -1.49
N LEU A 40 11.31 2.55 -0.38
CA LEU A 40 10.09 2.55 0.43
C LEU A 40 9.44 3.93 0.35
N ILE A 41 8.19 3.97 -0.11
CA ILE A 41 7.35 5.16 -0.09
C ILE A 41 6.35 5.01 1.05
N VAL A 42 6.38 5.97 1.98
CA VAL A 42 5.46 6.04 3.11
C VAL A 42 4.49 7.19 2.91
N GLY A 43 3.20 6.94 3.09
CA GLY A 43 2.18 7.99 3.16
C GLY A 43 1.25 7.82 4.35
N GLN A 44 0.20 8.63 4.39
CA GLN A 44 -0.69 8.68 5.55
C GLN A 44 -1.63 7.46 5.63
N ALA A 45 -2.66 7.43 4.79
CA ALA A 45 -3.70 6.39 4.77
C ALA A 45 -4.37 6.35 3.38
N PRO A 46 -5.01 5.24 2.99
CA PRO A 46 -5.75 5.20 1.73
C PRO A 46 -6.94 6.16 1.77
N GLY A 47 -7.24 6.82 0.65
CA GLY A 47 -8.54 7.48 0.44
C GLY A 47 -9.60 6.51 -0.07
N THR A 48 -10.84 6.96 -0.24
CA THR A 48 -11.98 6.13 -0.68
C THR A 48 -11.72 5.40 -2.01
N LYS A 49 -11.12 6.06 -3.00
CA LYS A 49 -10.77 5.43 -4.30
C LYS A 49 -9.74 4.30 -4.15
N VAL A 50 -8.79 4.46 -3.23
CA VAL A 50 -7.80 3.43 -2.92
C VAL A 50 -8.45 2.29 -2.14
N HIS A 51 -9.36 2.59 -1.22
CA HIS A 51 -10.18 1.58 -0.55
C HIS A 51 -10.96 0.73 -1.56
N GLU A 52 -11.71 1.36 -2.47
CA GLU A 52 -12.52 0.67 -3.47
C GLU A 52 -11.68 -0.21 -4.42
N SER A 53 -10.58 0.34 -4.93
CA SER A 53 -9.71 -0.35 -5.90
C SER A 53 -8.77 -1.38 -5.25
N GLY A 54 -8.40 -1.21 -3.98
CA GLY A 54 -7.36 -1.99 -3.32
C GLY A 54 -5.95 -1.76 -3.87
N VAL A 55 -5.74 -0.70 -4.67
CA VAL A 55 -4.44 -0.37 -5.25
C VAL A 55 -3.90 0.91 -4.60
N PRO A 56 -2.76 0.86 -3.87
CA PRO A 56 -2.18 2.05 -3.23
C PRO A 56 -1.95 3.16 -4.25
N TRP A 57 -2.23 4.43 -3.92
CA TRP A 57 -1.98 5.58 -4.82
C TRP A 57 -2.60 5.42 -6.23
N ASN A 58 -3.74 4.71 -6.33
CA ASN A 58 -4.56 4.65 -7.54
C ASN A 58 -5.62 5.76 -7.57
N ASP A 59 -5.17 6.98 -7.28
CA ASP A 59 -5.97 8.20 -7.29
C ASP A 59 -5.13 9.39 -7.82
N ARG A 60 -5.72 10.59 -7.80
CA ARG A 60 -5.08 11.82 -8.30
C ARG A 60 -3.80 12.18 -7.54
N SER A 61 -3.68 11.79 -6.27
CA SER A 61 -2.45 12.02 -5.50
C SER A 61 -1.31 11.12 -5.98
N GLY A 62 -1.65 9.88 -6.39
CA GLY A 62 -0.73 8.99 -7.07
C GLY A 62 -0.27 9.46 -8.43
N ASP A 63 -1.17 10.04 -9.23
CA ASP A 63 -0.79 10.61 -10.53
C ASP A 63 0.25 11.71 -10.34
N ARG A 64 0.01 12.63 -9.39
CA ARG A 64 0.93 13.71 -9.05
C ARG A 64 2.25 13.20 -8.48
N LEU A 65 2.22 12.18 -7.62
CA LEU A 65 3.45 11.60 -7.07
C LEU A 65 4.32 10.97 -8.17
N ARG A 66 3.71 10.23 -9.10
CA ARG A 66 4.44 9.65 -10.25
C ARG A 66 5.05 10.73 -11.14
N GLU A 67 4.34 11.83 -11.37
CA GLU A 67 4.85 13.00 -12.09
C GLU A 67 6.08 13.60 -11.39
N TRP A 68 6.02 13.82 -10.08
CA TRP A 68 7.15 14.36 -9.29
C TRP A 68 8.37 13.44 -9.30
N LEU A 69 8.13 12.13 -9.16
CA LEU A 69 9.19 11.13 -9.20
C LEU A 69 9.73 10.88 -10.62
N ARG A 70 9.03 11.36 -11.65
CA ARG A 70 9.33 11.10 -13.06
C ARG A 70 9.43 9.61 -13.37
N VAL A 71 8.49 8.82 -12.83
CA VAL A 71 8.40 7.37 -13.07
C VAL A 71 7.07 7.03 -13.72
N ASP A 72 7.10 6.07 -14.64
CA ASP A 72 5.90 5.51 -15.24
C ASP A 72 5.13 4.61 -14.24
N ARG A 73 3.90 4.23 -14.64
CA ARG A 73 3.01 3.43 -13.80
C ARG A 73 3.58 2.03 -13.51
N ASP A 74 4.19 1.38 -14.48
CA ASP A 74 4.69 0.01 -14.34
C ASP A 74 5.91 -0.02 -13.43
N THR A 75 6.81 0.96 -13.56
CA THR A 75 7.93 1.16 -12.65
C THR A 75 7.44 1.46 -11.23
N PHE A 76 6.43 2.32 -11.07
CA PHE A 76 5.89 2.69 -9.76
C PHE A 76 5.24 1.50 -9.01
N TYR A 77 4.61 0.58 -9.75
CA TYR A 77 3.93 -0.58 -9.18
C TYR A 77 4.73 -1.90 -9.26
N ASP A 78 5.97 -1.89 -9.73
CA ASP A 78 6.88 -3.04 -9.60
C ASP A 78 7.30 -3.19 -8.13
N GLU A 79 6.67 -4.12 -7.42
CA GLU A 79 6.93 -4.39 -5.99
C GLU A 79 8.38 -4.78 -5.72
N ARG A 80 9.13 -5.26 -6.73
CA ARG A 80 10.57 -5.56 -6.58
C ARG A 80 11.43 -4.30 -6.59
N ARG A 81 10.88 -3.15 -6.95
CA ARG A 81 11.58 -1.86 -6.98
C ARG A 81 11.10 -0.96 -5.86
N ILE A 82 9.78 -0.81 -5.72
CA ILE A 82 9.14 0.15 -4.83
C ILE A 82 8.14 -0.57 -3.93
N ALA A 83 8.34 -0.44 -2.62
CA ALA A 83 7.35 -0.77 -1.60
C ALA A 83 6.53 0.49 -1.28
N ILE A 84 5.22 0.32 -1.12
CA ILE A 84 4.26 1.38 -0.80
C ILE A 84 3.54 0.96 0.49
N VAL A 85 3.86 1.65 1.59
CA VAL A 85 3.38 1.31 2.94
C VAL A 85 2.82 2.56 3.61
N PRO A 86 1.49 2.70 3.77
CA PRO A 86 0.94 3.82 4.51
C PRO A 86 1.07 3.62 6.03
N MET A 87 0.93 4.70 6.81
CA MET A 87 0.87 4.65 8.28
C MET A 87 -0.45 4.04 8.78
N GLY A 88 -1.55 4.31 8.10
CA GLY A 88 -2.84 3.64 8.26
C GLY A 88 -3.16 2.79 7.05
N PHE A 89 -3.50 1.51 7.24
CA PHE A 89 -3.75 0.59 6.12
C PHE A 89 -5.17 0.66 5.56
N CYS A 90 -6.13 1.22 6.29
CA CYS A 90 -7.54 1.30 5.92
C CYS A 90 -8.02 2.75 5.83
N TYR A 91 -9.10 2.97 5.08
CA TYR A 91 -9.85 4.23 5.01
C TYR A 91 -10.97 4.21 6.03
#